data_AF-A0A660Z246-F1
#
_entry.id   AF-A0A660Z246-F1
#
_cell.length_a   1.000
_cell.length_b   1.000
_cell.length_c   1.000
_cell.angle_alpha   90.00
_cell.angle_beta   90.00
_cell.angle_gamma   90.00
#
_symmetry.space_group_name_H-M   'P 1'
#
loop_
_entity.id
_entity.type
_entity.pdbx_description
1 polymer ?
#
loop_
_entity_poly.entity_id
_entity_poly.type
_entity_poly.pdbx_seq_one_letter_code
_entity_poly.pdbx_strand_id
1 'polypeptide(L)'
;MFWKIFLYLLLVFVSIAGIAFPIVEKPSFWYEFPLIPGLEENAKIIFFHVPTAWLSVIAFLLSTIFSFKYLKTKNLDDDAKAYSAAQLGMVFCILATVTGSIWSKFAWGSFWSWDPRQTSIFAIL
;
A
#
# COMPACT_ATOMS: atom_id res chain seq x y z
N MET A 1 -12.19 21.54 -7.44
CA MET A 1 -12.35 20.52 -8.50
C MET A 1 -11.03 20.21 -9.19
N PHE A 2 -10.27 21.24 -9.64
CA PHE A 2 -8.96 21.08 -10.27
C PHE A 2 -7.97 20.16 -9.55
N TRP A 3 -7.81 20.32 -8.23
CA TRP A 3 -6.89 19.49 -7.44
C TRP A 3 -7.24 17.99 -7.46
N LYS A 4 -8.53 17.62 -7.51
CA LYS A 4 -8.95 16.22 -7.57
C LYS A 4 -8.57 15.59 -8.91
N ILE A 5 -8.76 16.33 -9.99
CA ILE A 5 -8.38 15.90 -11.35
C ILE A 5 -6.87 15.75 -11.42
N PHE A 6 -6.12 16.71 -10.90
CA PHE A 6 -4.67 16.65 -10.83
C PHE A 6 -4.18 15.41 -10.07
N LEU A 7 -4.71 15.14 -8.87
CA LEU A 7 -4.35 13.96 -8.09
C LEU A 7 -4.69 12.65 -8.82
N TYR A 8 -5.84 12.61 -9.49
CA TYR A 8 -6.23 11.45 -10.29
C TYR A 8 -5.24 11.21 -11.45
N LEU A 9 -4.91 12.25 -12.21
CA LEU A 9 -3.92 12.16 -13.30
C LEU A 9 -2.55 11.75 -12.77
N LEU A 10 -2.12 12.27 -11.63
CA LEU A 10 -0.88 11.89 -10.98
C LEU A 10 -0.88 10.41 -10.56
N LEU A 11 -1.99 9.92 -9.98
CA LEU A 11 -2.13 8.52 -9.58
C LEU A 11 -2.05 7.59 -10.80
N VAL A 12 -2.75 7.94 -11.87
CA VAL A 12 -2.74 7.18 -13.14
C VAL A 12 -1.33 7.17 -13.72
N PHE A 13 -0.67 8.33 -13.76
CA PHE A 13 0.70 8.44 -14.24
C PHE A 13 1.67 7.55 -13.44
N VAL A 14 1.66 7.63 -12.11
CA VAL A 14 2.56 6.83 -11.25
C VAL A 14 2.28 5.34 -11.40
N SER A 15 1.01 4.95 -11.52
CA SER A 15 0.62 3.55 -11.71
C SER A 15 1.08 3.00 -13.06
N ILE A 16 0.95 3.78 -14.14
CA ILE A 16 1.44 3.40 -15.47
C ILE A 16 2.98 3.38 -15.48
N ALA A 17 3.62 4.40 -14.92
CA ALA A 17 5.07 4.50 -14.82
C ALA A 17 5.67 3.29 -14.10
N GLY A 18 5.08 2.87 -12.97
CA GLY A 18 5.52 1.69 -12.22
C GLY A 18 5.52 0.38 -13.01
N ILE A 19 4.72 0.29 -14.08
CA ILE A 19 4.66 -0.87 -14.98
C ILE A 19 5.56 -0.66 -16.21
N ALA A 20 5.39 0.49 -16.86
CA ALA A 20 5.91 0.77 -18.20
C ALA A 20 7.40 1.16 -18.21
N PHE A 21 7.92 1.72 -17.12
CA PHE A 21 9.31 2.17 -17.08
C PHE A 21 10.26 0.97 -17.10
N PRO A 22 11.28 0.97 -17.96
CA PRO A 22 12.19 -0.16 -18.13
C PRO A 22 13.11 -0.32 -16.93
N ILE A 23 13.51 -1.57 -16.67
CA ILE A 23 14.60 -1.89 -15.75
C ILE A 23 15.88 -2.05 -16.56
N VAL A 24 16.94 -1.35 -16.15
CA VAL A 24 18.25 -1.34 -16.82
C VAL A 24 19.38 -1.46 -15.81
N GLU A 25 20.54 -1.98 -16.25
CA GLU A 25 21.71 -2.13 -15.37
C GLU A 25 22.29 -0.79 -14.91
N LYS A 26 22.25 0.23 -15.77
CA LYS A 26 22.83 1.56 -15.52
C LYS A 26 21.85 2.66 -15.91
N PRO A 27 20.95 3.06 -14.99
CA PRO A 27 19.97 4.11 -15.25
C PRO A 27 20.67 5.42 -15.60
N SER A 28 20.30 6.00 -16.75
CA SER A 28 20.78 7.30 -17.22
C SER A 28 19.65 8.31 -17.32
N PHE A 29 18.40 7.86 -17.39
CA PHE A 29 17.22 8.70 -17.47
C PHE A 29 16.29 8.52 -16.26
N TRP A 30 15.46 9.54 -15.99
CA TRP A 30 14.53 9.57 -14.85
C TRP A 30 13.43 8.49 -14.90
N TYR A 31 13.18 7.92 -16.09
CA TYR A 31 12.18 6.88 -16.32
C TYR A 31 12.79 5.46 -16.32
N GLU A 32 14.04 5.31 -15.91
CA GLU A 32 14.72 4.01 -15.88
C GLU A 32 14.92 3.55 -14.44
N PHE A 33 14.51 2.31 -14.15
CA PHE A 33 14.71 1.69 -12.84
C PHE A 33 15.97 0.83 -12.83
N PRO A 34 16.71 0.77 -11.71
CA PRO A 34 17.91 -0.06 -11.61
C PRO A 34 17.55 -1.55 -11.57
N LEU A 35 18.34 -2.38 -12.26
CA LEU A 35 18.27 -3.83 -12.18
C LEU A 35 18.63 -4.32 -10.77
N ILE A 36 17.76 -5.14 -10.19
CA ILE A 36 18.02 -5.85 -8.93
C ILE A 36 18.25 -7.33 -9.27
N PRO A 37 19.50 -7.84 -9.17
CA PRO A 37 19.80 -9.24 -9.45
C PRO A 37 18.92 -10.19 -8.63
N GLY A 38 18.33 -11.18 -9.29
CA GLY A 38 17.42 -12.17 -8.67
C GLY A 38 15.96 -11.74 -8.55
N LEU A 39 15.65 -10.45 -8.73
CA LEU A 39 14.26 -9.93 -8.72
C LEU A 39 13.83 -9.47 -10.11
N GLU A 40 14.69 -8.76 -10.83
CA GLU A 40 14.44 -8.28 -12.19
C GLU A 40 13.08 -7.54 -12.28
N GLU A 41 12.20 -7.90 -13.23
CA GLU A 41 10.86 -7.31 -13.39
C GLU A 41 9.95 -7.51 -12.17
N ASN A 42 10.18 -8.55 -11.36
CA ASN A 42 9.39 -8.78 -10.15
C ASN A 42 9.62 -7.70 -9.09
N ALA A 43 10.71 -6.93 -9.19
CA ALA A 43 10.98 -5.78 -8.33
C ALA A 43 9.83 -4.75 -8.33
N LYS A 44 9.13 -4.62 -9.47
CA LYS A 44 8.09 -3.60 -9.68
C LYS A 44 6.86 -3.76 -8.79
N ILE A 45 6.62 -4.94 -8.22
CA ILE A 45 5.49 -5.14 -7.31
C ILE A 45 5.56 -4.22 -6.08
N ILE A 46 6.76 -3.79 -5.67
CA ILE A 46 6.94 -2.84 -4.55
C ILE A 46 6.20 -1.52 -4.80
N PHE A 47 6.13 -1.05 -6.05
CA PHE A 47 5.43 0.18 -6.41
C PHE A 47 3.93 0.12 -6.14
N PHE A 48 3.37 -1.08 -6.03
CA PHE A 48 1.96 -1.31 -5.70
C PHE A 48 1.80 -1.76 -4.25
N HIS A 49 2.63 -2.68 -3.79
CA HIS A 49 2.58 -3.23 -2.45
C HIS A 49 2.76 -2.14 -1.38
N VAL A 50 3.82 -1.34 -1.47
CA VAL A 50 4.15 -0.36 -0.42
C VAL A 50 3.05 0.69 -0.26
N PRO A 51 2.53 1.33 -1.32
CA PRO A 51 1.38 2.23 -1.17
C PRO A 51 0.13 1.55 -0.58
N THR A 52 -0.19 0.31 -0.99
CA THR A 52 -1.34 -0.39 -0.42
C THR A 52 -1.19 -0.67 1.08
N ALA A 53 0.01 -1.03 1.54
CA ALA A 53 0.30 -1.22 2.96
C ALA A 53 0.13 0.08 3.75
N TRP A 54 0.63 1.20 3.23
CA TRP A 54 0.46 2.51 3.88
C TRP A 54 -1.00 2.97 3.93
N LEU A 55 -1.78 2.73 2.86
CA LEU A 55 -3.21 3.06 2.85
C LEU A 55 -3.98 2.26 3.92
N SER A 56 -3.65 0.99 4.12
CA SER A 56 -4.20 0.17 5.22
C SER A 56 -3.91 0.80 6.58
N VAL A 57 -2.63 1.10 6.87
CA VAL A 57 -2.20 1.69 8.15
C VAL A 57 -2.89 3.02 8.42
N ILE A 58 -2.92 3.92 7.43
CA ILE A 58 -3.54 5.24 7.58
C ILE A 58 -5.05 5.10 7.81
N ALA A 59 -5.73 4.20 7.09
CA ALA A 59 -7.15 4.00 7.23
C ALA A 59 -7.53 3.44 8.62
N PHE A 60 -6.79 2.45 9.14
CA PHE A 60 -7.02 1.95 10.50
C PHE A 60 -6.66 2.96 11.59
N LEU A 61 -5.62 3.78 11.38
CA LEU A 61 -5.30 4.89 12.29
C LEU A 61 -6.45 5.92 12.34
N LEU A 62 -6.99 6.30 11.18
CA LEU A 62 -8.15 7.19 11.11
C LEU A 62 -9.38 6.57 11.78
N SER A 63 -9.65 5.28 11.54
CA SER A 63 -10.73 4.55 12.22
C SER A 63 -10.59 4.64 13.73
N THR A 64 -9.38 4.39 14.25
CA THR A 64 -9.06 4.50 15.67
C THR A 64 -9.34 5.90 16.21
N ILE A 65 -8.85 6.95 15.51
CA ILE A 65 -9.05 8.35 15.91
C ILE A 65 -10.54 8.69 15.97
N PHE A 66 -11.32 8.34 14.93
CA PHE A 66 -12.75 8.63 14.89
C PHE A 66 -13.54 7.82 15.92
N SER A 67 -13.14 6.58 16.20
CA SER A 67 -13.73 5.77 17.27
C SER A 67 -13.51 6.40 18.65
N PHE A 68 -12.29 6.88 18.93
CA PHE A 68 -12.01 7.62 20.17
C PHE A 68 -12.84 8.92 20.28
N LYS A 69 -12.98 9.67 19.18
CA LYS A 69 -13.83 10.86 19.15
C LYS A 69 -15.29 10.49 19.43
N TYR A 70 -15.83 9.48 18.79
CA TYR A 70 -17.19 9.00 19.04
C TYR A 70 -17.40 8.59 20.50
N LEU A 71 -16.46 7.87 21.12
CA LEU A 71 -16.59 7.49 22.52
C LEU A 71 -16.67 8.69 23.47
N LYS A 72 -16.01 9.81 23.12
CA LYS A 72 -16.01 11.05 23.89
C LYS A 72 -17.23 11.94 23.60
N THR A 73 -17.65 12.06 22.34
CA THR A 73 -18.67 13.02 21.90
C THR A 73 -20.05 12.41 21.70
N LYS A 74 -20.12 11.09 21.50
CA LYS A 74 -21.30 10.33 21.05
C LYS A 74 -21.90 10.84 19.74
N ASN A 75 -21.08 11.53 18.92
CA ASN A 75 -21.50 12.00 17.61
C ASN A 75 -21.50 10.86 16.58
N LEU A 76 -22.67 10.53 16.03
CA LEU A 76 -22.84 9.49 15.03
C LEU A 76 -22.04 9.74 13.73
N ASP A 77 -21.71 11.00 13.41
CA ASP A 77 -20.84 11.29 12.26
C ASP A 77 -19.42 10.75 12.46
N ASP A 78 -18.92 10.75 13.69
CA ASP A 78 -17.60 10.18 13.99
C ASP A 78 -17.65 8.65 13.91
N ASP A 79 -18.76 8.03 14.33
CA ASP A 79 -18.98 6.59 14.18
C ASP A 79 -19.02 6.15 12.69
N ALA A 80 -19.79 6.88 11.87
CA ALA A 80 -19.86 6.61 10.43
C ALA A 80 -18.50 6.77 9.71
N LYS A 81 -17.69 7.75 10.12
CA LYS A 81 -16.32 7.94 9.62
C LYS A 81 -15.40 6.81 10.06
N ALA A 82 -15.49 6.38 11.32
CA ALA A 82 -14.72 5.25 11.82
C ALA A 82 -15.03 3.97 11.04
N TYR A 83 -16.31 3.67 10.86
CA TYR A 83 -16.78 2.51 10.10
C TYR A 83 -16.26 2.54 8.65
N SER A 84 -16.41 3.67 7.96
CA SER A 84 -15.95 3.82 6.57
C SER A 84 -14.43 3.65 6.46
N ALA A 85 -13.67 4.21 7.41
CA ALA A 85 -12.22 4.08 7.45
C ALA A 85 -11.78 2.63 7.75
N ALA A 86 -12.47 1.92 8.64
CA ALA A 86 -12.20 0.51 8.93
C ALA A 86 -12.43 -0.39 7.72
N GLN A 87 -13.52 -0.17 6.97
CA GLN A 87 -13.79 -0.91 5.74
C GLN A 87 -12.68 -0.71 4.69
N LEU A 88 -12.26 0.54 4.50
CA LEU A 88 -11.17 0.87 3.59
C LEU A 88 -9.85 0.23 4.03
N GLY A 89 -9.55 0.31 5.33
CA GLY A 89 -8.39 -0.33 5.94
C GLY A 89 -8.36 -1.82 5.70
N MET A 90 -9.49 -2.51 5.88
CA MET A 90 -9.59 -3.95 5.65
C MET A 90 -9.32 -4.33 4.19
N VAL A 91 -9.89 -3.60 3.23
CA VAL A 91 -9.64 -3.85 1.79
C VAL A 91 -8.16 -3.71 1.46
N PHE A 92 -7.53 -2.61 1.89
CA PHE A 92 -6.10 -2.41 1.63
C PHE A 92 -5.21 -3.36 2.44
N CYS A 93 -5.64 -3.80 3.61
CA CYS A 93 -4.94 -4.80 4.40
C CYS A 93 -4.87 -6.12 3.64
N ILE A 94 -6.00 -6.62 3.11
CA ILE A 94 -6.03 -7.84 2.31
C ILE A 94 -5.12 -7.69 1.09
N LEU A 95 -5.22 -6.58 0.37
CA LEU A 95 -4.36 -6.31 -0.79
C LEU A 95 -2.88 -6.27 -0.43
N ALA A 96 -2.52 -5.60 0.68
CA ALA A 96 -1.15 -5.54 1.17
C ALA A 96 -0.64 -6.92 1.58
N THR A 97 -1.45 -7.75 2.26
CA THR A 97 -1.07 -9.12 2.63
C THR A 97 -0.84 -9.97 1.39
N VAL A 98 -1.75 -9.95 0.41
CA VAL A 98 -1.62 -10.73 -0.83
C VAL A 98 -0.39 -10.29 -1.62
N THR A 99 -0.25 -8.99 -1.90
CA THR A 99 0.89 -8.46 -2.67
C THR A 99 2.21 -8.65 -1.94
N GLY A 100 2.22 -8.54 -0.61
CA GLY A 100 3.38 -8.81 0.24
C GLY A 100 3.78 -10.28 0.24
N SER A 101 2.81 -11.20 0.20
CA SER A 101 3.09 -12.63 0.08
C SER A 101 3.74 -12.98 -1.27
N ILE A 102 3.30 -12.32 -2.35
CA ILE A 102 3.88 -12.49 -3.68
C ILE A 102 5.32 -11.95 -3.71
N TRP A 103 5.55 -10.76 -3.13
CA TRP A 103 6.89 -10.22 -2.94
C TRP A 103 7.80 -11.20 -2.18
N SER A 104 7.32 -11.72 -1.06
CA SER A 104 8.03 -12.70 -0.25
C SER A 104 8.42 -13.94 -1.05
N LYS A 105 7.54 -14.43 -1.93
CA LYS A 105 7.83 -15.57 -2.78
C LYS A 105 9.01 -15.31 -3.72
N PHE A 106 9.07 -14.12 -4.31
CA PHE A 106 10.16 -13.74 -5.23
C PHE A 106 11.46 -13.43 -4.49
N ALA A 107 11.38 -12.71 -3.36
CA ALA A 107 12.56 -12.29 -2.61
C ALA A 107 13.18 -13.43 -1.77
N TRP A 108 12.36 -14.30 -1.19
CA TRP A 108 12.77 -15.28 -0.16
C TRP A 108 12.32 -16.72 -0.45
N GLY A 109 11.70 -16.98 -1.60
CA GLY A 109 11.34 -18.33 -2.04
C GLY A 109 10.07 -18.93 -1.42
N SER A 110 9.45 -18.27 -0.43
CA SER A 110 8.20 -18.70 0.22
C SER A 110 7.20 -17.55 0.30
N PHE A 111 5.89 -17.83 0.17
CA PHE A 111 4.83 -16.83 0.32
C PHE A 111 4.72 -16.28 1.75
N TRP A 112 5.15 -17.06 2.73
CA TRP A 112 5.16 -16.68 4.13
C TRP A 112 6.29 -17.41 4.85
N SER A 113 7.02 -16.70 5.69
CA SER A 113 8.15 -17.23 6.46
C SER A 113 8.13 -16.79 7.92
N TRP A 114 7.02 -16.20 8.40
CA TRP A 114 6.87 -15.68 9.77
C TRP A 114 7.95 -14.67 10.19
N ASP A 115 8.56 -13.98 9.22
CA ASP A 115 9.49 -12.90 9.49
C ASP A 115 8.74 -11.72 10.14
N PRO A 116 9.31 -11.02 11.14
CA PRO A 116 8.69 -9.87 11.79
C PRO A 116 8.14 -8.80 10.81
N ARG A 117 8.77 -8.63 9.65
CA ARG A 117 8.32 -7.70 8.61
C ARG A 117 7.00 -8.14 8.00
N GLN A 118 6.82 -9.44 7.76
CA GLN A 118 5.57 -10.00 7.23
C GLN A 118 4.47 -9.97 8.28
N THR A 119 4.77 -10.42 9.50
CA THR A 119 3.77 -10.55 10.57
C THR A 119 3.29 -9.20 11.11
N SER A 120 4.04 -8.12 10.88
CA SER A 120 3.64 -6.76 11.27
C SER A 120 2.25 -6.34 10.74
N ILE A 121 1.81 -6.90 9.59
CA ILE A 121 0.47 -6.63 9.03
C ILE A 121 -0.67 -7.13 9.94
N PHE A 122 -0.41 -8.17 10.75
CA PHE A 122 -1.39 -8.68 11.71
C PHE A 122 -1.51 -7.78 12.95
N ALA A 123 -0.49 -6.97 13.25
CA ALA A 123 -0.52 -6.07 14.41
C ALA A 123 -1.45 -4.86 14.19
N ILE A 124 -1.83 -4.58 12.94
CA ILE A 124 -2.73 -3.48 12.57
C ILE A 124 -4.17 -3.94 12.26
N LEU A 125 -4.45 -5.24 12.33
CA LEU A 125 -5.81 -5.81 12.29
C LEU A 125 -6.47 -5.73 13.67
#